data_AF-A0A1R1Y4J1-F1
#
_entry.id   AF-A0A1R1Y4J1-F1
#
_cell.length_a   1.000
_cell.length_b   1.000
_cell.length_c   1.000
_cell.angle_alpha   90.00
_cell.angle_beta   90.00
_cell.angle_gamma   90.00
#
_symmetry.space_group_name_H-M   'P 1'
#
loop_
_entity.id
_entity.type
_entity.pdbx_description
1 polymer ?
#
loop_
_entity_poly.entity_id
_entity_poly.type
_entity_poly.pdbx_seq_one_letter_code
_entity_poly.pdbx_strand_id
1 'polypeptide(L)' 'MYGGYRFESLFTTKYDPNPNSLNDENTKSLEDEVVDNNKEYSSVYSTYLGDFKLLMAGEVDCIQ' A
#
# COMPACT_ATOMS: atom_id res chain seq x y z
N MET A 1 -17.23 1.67 8.28
CA MET A 1 -15.97 1.01 7.91
C MET A 1 -15.13 1.97 7.07
N TYR A 2 -14.67 3.08 7.66
CA TYR A 2 -13.93 4.18 6.99
C TYR A 2 -12.59 4.48 7.69
N GLY A 3 -12.55 4.38 9.02
CA GLY A 3 -11.36 4.70 9.80
C GLY A 3 -10.10 3.89 9.45
N GLY A 4 -10.24 2.63 9.02
CA GLY A 4 -9.11 1.79 8.57
C GLY A 4 -8.45 2.36 7.32
N TYR A 5 -9.20 2.45 6.23
CA TYR A 5 -8.73 3.07 4.98
C TYR A 5 -8.26 4.52 5.16
N ARG A 6 -8.87 5.27 6.09
CA ARG A 6 -8.40 6.62 6.42
C ARG A 6 -7.04 6.60 7.12
N PHE A 7 -6.81 5.67 8.04
CA PHE A 7 -5.51 5.47 8.66
C PHE A 7 -4.45 5.10 7.61
N GLU A 8 -4.74 4.14 6.72
CA GLU A 8 -3.86 3.79 5.60
C GLU A 8 -3.52 5.02 4.75
N SER A 9 -4.52 5.83 4.36
CA SER A 9 -4.29 7.02 3.54
C SER A 9 -3.43 8.13 4.20
N LEU A 10 -3.47 8.23 5.54
CA LEU A 10 -2.75 9.28 6.29
C LEU A 10 -1.34 8.85 6.68
N PHE A 11 -1.14 7.57 6.94
CA PHE A 11 0.11 7.03 7.46
C PHE A 11 0.96 6.31 6.39
N THR A 12 0.49 6.26 5.16
CA THR A 12 1.27 5.79 4.01
C THR A 12 1.56 6.96 3.07
N THR A 13 2.79 7.04 2.60
CA THR A 13 3.17 8.00 1.55
C THR A 13 3.22 7.28 0.20
N LYS A 14 2.99 8.02 -0.89
CA LYS A 14 3.24 7.51 -2.23
C LYS A 14 4.75 7.34 -2.38
N TYR A 15 5.24 6.12 -2.18
CA TYR A 15 6.59 5.75 -2.53
C TYR A 15 6.72 5.75 -4.05
N ASP A 16 7.49 6.69 -4.58
CA ASP A 16 7.94 6.63 -5.97
C ASP A 16 9.37 6.08 -5.98
N PRO A 17 9.63 4.92 -6.62
CA PRO A 17 10.97 4.36 -6.75
C PRO A 17 11.89 5.23 -7.61
N ASN A 18 11.39 6.24 -8.30
CA ASN A 18 12.20 7.22 -9.03
C ASN A 18 12.76 8.28 -8.07
N PRO A 19 14.07 8.30 -7.80
CA PRO A 19 14.68 9.27 -6.88
C PRO A 19 14.54 10.74 -7.35
N ASN A 20 14.11 10.99 -8.59
CA ASN A 20 13.92 12.34 -9.13
C ASN A 20 12.52 12.94 -8.87
N SER A 21 11.57 12.19 -8.32
CA SER A 21 10.20 12.69 -8.07
C SER A 21 9.99 13.34 -6.71
N LEU A 22 11.02 13.34 -5.86
CA LEU A 22 11.01 14.04 -4.57
C LEU A 22 10.91 15.58 -4.70
N ASN A 23 10.94 16.11 -5.94
CA ASN A 23 10.85 17.53 -6.25
C ASN A 23 9.46 17.99 -6.75
N ASP A 24 8.40 17.19 -6.57
CA ASP A 24 7.05 17.67 -6.90
C ASP A 24 6.57 18.71 -5.86
N GLU A 25 6.71 19.98 -6.22
CA GLU A 25 6.28 21.19 -5.47
C GLU A 25 4.76 21.24 -5.18
N ASN A 26 4.01 20.19 -5.52
CA ASN A 26 2.57 20.04 -5.29
C ASN A 26 2.27 18.95 -4.24
N THR A 27 2.94 18.99 -3.10
CA THR A 27 2.63 18.09 -1.97
C THR A 27 1.26 18.48 -1.40
N LYS A 28 0.18 17.95 -1.98
CA LYS A 28 -1.16 18.06 -1.40
C LYS A 28 -1.13 17.43 -0.02
N SER A 29 -1.83 18.04 0.94
CA SER A 29 -2.01 17.44 2.25
C SER A 29 -2.68 16.07 2.07
N LEU A 30 -2.13 15.04 2.70
CA LEU A 30 -2.76 13.71 2.77
C LEU A 30 -4.15 13.80 3.42
N GLU A 31 -4.40 14.86 4.21
CA GLU A 31 -5.70 15.13 4.79
C GLU A 31 -6.76 15.51 3.75
N ASP A 32 -6.35 16.07 2.60
CA ASP A 32 -7.26 16.50 1.54
C ASP A 32 -7.46 15.42 0.46
N GLU A 33 -6.70 14.32 0.51
CA GLU A 33 -6.85 13.21 -0.43
C GLU A 33 -8.14 12.42 -0.15
N VAL A 34 -8.87 12.10 -1.23
CA VAL A 34 -10.05 11.25 -1.17
C VAL A 34 -9.61 9.81 -0.86
N VAL A 35 -10.20 9.24 0.18
CA VAL A 35 -9.99 7.82 0.55
C VAL A 35 -10.62 6.94 -0.53
N ASP A 36 -9.80 6.08 -1.13
CA ASP A 36 -10.20 5.15 -2.19
C ASP A 36 -9.74 3.74 -1.84
N ASN A 37 -10.70 2.85 -1.58
CA ASN A 37 -10.45 1.45 -1.22
C ASN A 37 -10.53 0.50 -2.42
N ASN A 38 -10.60 1.01 -3.65
CA ASN A 38 -10.53 0.18 -4.86
C ASN A 38 -9.09 -0.11 -5.30
N LYS A 39 -8.11 0.59 -4.72
CA LYS A 39 -6.68 0.41 -5.01
C LYS A 39 -6.09 -0.59 -4.03
N GLU A 40 -5.48 -1.64 -4.55
CA GLU A 40 -4.80 -2.66 -3.77
C GLU A 40 -3.42 -2.98 -4.38
N TYR A 41 -2.47 -3.32 -3.51
CA TYR A 41 -1.24 -3.98 -3.93
C TYR A 41 -1.29 -5.42 -3.43
N SER A 42 -1.26 -6.38 -4.35
CA SER A 42 -1.25 -7.80 -3.99
C SER A 42 0.14 -8.40 -4.14
N SER A 43 0.62 -9.03 -3.08
CA SER A 43 1.82 -9.85 -3.10
C SER A 43 1.47 -11.30 -3.43
N VAL A 44 2.22 -11.90 -4.36
CA VAL A 44 2.15 -13.33 -4.64
C VAL A 44 3.39 -13.99 -4.07
N TYR A 45 3.20 -14.97 -3.19
CA TYR A 45 4.31 -15.63 -2.49
C TYR A 45 4.07 -17.13 -2.34
N SER A 46 5.17 -17.88 -2.29
CA SER A 46 5.12 -19.31 -1.97
C SER A 46 5.45 -19.53 -0.50
N THR A 47 4.69 -20.39 0.17
CA THR A 47 4.93 -20.79 1.56
C THR A 47 4.78 -22.31 1.72
N TYR A 48 5.11 -22.82 2.91
CA TYR A 48 4.98 -24.23 3.25
C TYR A 48 4.12 -24.39 4.51
N LEU A 49 3.31 -25.44 4.54
CA LEU A 49 2.58 -25.88 5.72
C LEU A 49 2.82 -27.37 5.92
N GLY A 50 3.78 -27.70 6.79
CA GLY A 50 4.33 -29.07 6.85
C GLY A 50 4.97 -29.44 5.51
N ASP A 51 4.54 -30.57 4.94
CA ASP A 51 5.04 -31.07 3.66
C ASP A 51 4.32 -30.46 2.44
N PHE A 52 3.30 -29.63 2.65
CA PHE A 52 2.56 -29.00 1.56
C PHE A 52 3.23 -27.69 1.15
N LYS A 53 3.42 -27.51 -0.16
CA LYS A 53 3.81 -26.23 -0.76
C LYS A 53 2.55 -25.49 -1.24
N LEU A 54 2.43 -24.24 -0.84
CA LEU A 54 1.30 -23.37 -1.13
C LEU A 54 1.76 -22.16 -1.94
N LEU A 55 0.95 -21.73 -2.90
CA LEU A 55 1.08 -20.43 -3.57
C LEU A 55 -0.10 -19.57 -3.13
N MET A 56 0.20 -18.41 -2.55
CA MET A 56 -0.77 -17.52 -1.95
C MET A 56 -0.69 -16.16 -2.63
N ALA A 57 -1.83 -15.48 -2.70
CA ALA A 57 -1.93 -14.06 -3.01
C ALA A 57 -2.62 -13.37 -1.84
N GLY A 58 -2.09 -12.21 -1.42
CA GLY A 58 -2.67 -11.41 -0.34
C GLY A 58 -2.44 -9.92 -0.57
N GLU A 59 -3.41 -9.11 -0.18
CA GLU A 59 -3.28 -7.66 -0.09
C GLU A 59 -2.18 -7.29 0.92
N VAL A 60 -1.42 -6.24 0.61
CA VAL A 60 -0.40 -5.67 1.49
C VAL A 60 -0.58 -4.15 1.52
N ASP A 61 -0.73 -3.60 2.73
CA ASP A 61 -1.05 -2.19 2.94
C ASP A 61 0.05 -1.23 2.47
N CYS A 62 1.32 -1.50 2.84
CA CYS A 62 2.46 -0.66 2.46
C CYS A 62 3.82 -1.34 2.71
N ILE A 63 4.89 -0.65 2.30
CA ILE A 63 6.27 -0.92 2.73
C ILE A 63 6.58 0.04 3.89
N GLN A 64 7.20 -0.46 4.96
CA GLN A 64 7.52 0.30 6.18
C GLN A 64 9.03 0.41 6.42
#